data_AF-A0A1I0N084-F1
#
_entry.id   AF-A0A1I0N084-F1
#
_cell.length_a   1.000
_cell.length_b   1.000
_cell.length_c   1.000
_cell.angle_alpha   90.00
_cell.angle_beta   90.00
_cell.angle_gamma   90.00
#
_symmetry.space_group_name_H-M   'P 1'
#
loop_
_entity.id
_entity.type
_entity.pdbx_description
1 polymer ?
#
loop_
_entity_poly.entity_id
_entity_poly.type
_entity_poly.pdbx_seq_one_letter_code
_entity_poly.pdbx_strand_id
1 'polypeptide(L)' 'MADDDRREYECVQCGRRETVSGALVSTCRQCGGEMRNVELVRD' A
#
# COMPACT_ATOMS: atom_id res chain seq x y z
N MET A 1 -9.17 19.46 -9.40
CA MET A 1 -8.35 18.91 -8.31
C MET A 1 -8.55 17.40 -8.34
N ALA A 2 -7.56 16.65 -8.82
CA ALA A 2 -7.54 15.20 -8.69
C ALA A 2 -6.44 14.91 -7.68
N ASP A 3 -6.84 14.76 -6.42
CA ASP A 3 -5.95 14.26 -5.39
C ASP A 3 -5.48 12.87 -5.84
N ASP A 4 -4.22 12.80 -6.25
CA ASP A 4 -3.50 11.56 -6.49
C ASP A 4 -3.28 10.90 -5.12
N ASP A 5 -4.33 10.37 -4.49
CA ASP A 5 -4.23 9.48 -3.32
C ASP A 5 -3.74 8.10 -3.79
N ARG A 6 -2.60 8.08 -4.49
CA ARG A 6 -1.85 6.86 -4.78
C ARG A 6 -0.99 6.59 -3.57
N ARG A 7 -1.51 5.74 -2.68
CA ARG A 7 -0.76 5.26 -1.52
C ARG A 7 0.02 4.02 -1.93
N GLU A 8 1.29 3.98 -1.54
CA GLU A 8 2.11 2.79 -1.66
C GLU A 8 1.87 1.90 -0.43
N TYR A 9 1.75 0.60 -0.68
CA TYR A 9 1.52 -0.40 0.34
C TYR A 9 2.58 -1.48 0.23
N GLU A 10 3.18 -1.88 1.35
CA GLU A 10 4.14 -2.98 1.41
C GLU A 10 3.60 -4.09 2.29
N CYS A 11 3.63 -5.33 1.78
CA CYS A 11 3.30 -6.50 2.57
C CYS A 11 4.41 -6.80 3.58
N VAL A 12 4.07 -6.85 4.87
CA VAL A 12 5.05 -7.12 5.93
C VAL A 12 5.56 -8.56 5.96
N GLN A 13 4.89 -9.48 5.25
CA GLN A 13 5.27 -10.90 5.19
C GLN A 13 6.23 -11.20 4.04
N CYS A 14 5.97 -10.67 2.84
CA CYS A 14 6.75 -10.98 1.64
C CYS A 14 7.52 -9.78 1.08
N GLY A 15 7.34 -8.57 1.63
CA GLY A 15 7.98 -7.34 1.16
C GLY A 15 7.42 -6.82 -0.17
N ARG A 16 6.27 -7.33 -0.63
CA ARG A 16 5.68 -6.92 -1.91
C ARG A 16 5.08 -5.53 -1.83
N ARG A 17 5.47 -4.66 -2.76
CA ARG A 17 4.97 -3.28 -2.88
C ARG A 17 3.90 -3.17 -3.93
N GLU A 18 2.78 -2.54 -3.59
CA GLU A 18 1.66 -2.28 -4.49
C GLU A 18 1.23 -0.83 -4.33
N THR A 19 1.06 -0.12 -5.45
CA THR A 19 0.55 1.26 -5.46
C THR A 19 -0.94 1.20 -5.76
N VAL A 20 -1.77 1.61 -4.82
CA VAL A 20 -3.24 1.60 -4.98
C VAL A 20 -3.75 3.02 -4.91
N SER A 21 -4.60 3.38 -5.88
CA SER A 21 -5.36 4.63 -5.85
C SER A 21 -6.58 4.46 -4.93
N GLY A 22 -6.57 5.11 -3.77
CA GLY A 22 -7.66 5.10 -2.78
C GLY A 22 -7.47 4.20 -1.56
N ALA A 23 -8.38 4.34 -0.59
CA ALA A 23 -8.30 3.78 0.76
C ALA A 23 -8.62 2.26 0.89
N LEU A 24 -8.57 1.49 -0.19
CA LEU A 24 -8.83 0.05 -0.16
C LEU A 24 -7.51 -0.71 0.03
N VAL A 25 -7.04 -0.71 1.28
CA VAL A 25 -6.00 -1.65 1.73
C VAL A 25 -6.64 -3.01 1.87
N SER A 26 -6.07 -4.01 1.21
CA SER A 26 -6.43 -5.41 1.43
C SER A 26 -5.18 -6.23 1.67
N THR A 27 -5.34 -7.38 2.31
CA THR A 27 -4.29 -8.38 2.50
C THR A 27 -3.62 -8.73 1.17
N CYS A 28 -2.31 -8.99 1.20
CA CYS A 28 -1.51 -9.28 0.03
C CYS A 28 -2.11 -10.47 -0.73
N ARG A 29 -2.40 -10.31 -2.02
CA ARG A 29 -3.02 -11.38 -2.82
C ARG A 29 -2.15 -12.61 -3.02
N GLN A 30 -0.85 -12.49 -2.77
CA GLN A 30 0.11 -13.57 -2.97
C GLN A 30 0.28 -14.46 -1.73
N CYS A 31 0.35 -13.86 -0.54
CA CYS A 31 0.61 -14.58 0.71
C CYS A 31 -0.50 -14.45 1.75
N GLY A 32 -1.52 -13.63 1.50
CA GLY A 32 -2.54 -13.29 2.49
C GLY A 32 -2.00 -12.45 3.66
N GLY A 33 -0.78 -11.92 3.55
CA GLY A 33 -0.12 -11.15 4.60
C GLY A 33 -0.63 -9.71 4.69
N GLU A 34 -0.55 -9.11 5.87
CA GLU A 34 -1.00 -7.74 6.09
C GLU A 34 -0.19 -6.75 5.23
N MET A 35 -0.87 -5.78 4.63
CA MET A 35 -0.23 -4.71 3.85
C MET A 35 -0.22 -3.44 4.68
N ARG A 36 0.96 -2.86 4.88
CA ARG A 36 1.14 -1.58 5.57
C ARG A 36 1.28 -0.45 4.56
N ASN A 37 0.66 0.69 4.87
CA ASN A 37 0.89 1.93 4.15
C ASN A 37 2.38 2.30 4.28
N VAL A 38 3.05 2.43 3.16
CA VAL A 38 4.31 3.15 3.04
C VAL A 38 3.91 4.57 2.74
N GLU A 39 3.38 5.29 3.75
CA GLU A 39 3.25 6.73 3.60
C GLU A 39 4.66 7.27 3.49
N LEU A 40 5.01 7.74 2.29
CA LEU A 40 6.22 8.52 2.06
C LEU A 40 6.11 9.77 2.94
N VAL A 41 6.63 9.69 4.17
CA VAL A 41 6.87 10.86 4.99
C VAL A 41 7.77 11.78 4.16
N ARG A 42 7.18 12.82 3.60
CA ARG A 42 7.92 13.97 3.10
C ARG A 42 8.37 14.74 4.33
N ASP A 43 9.67 14.64 4.62
CA ASP A 43 10.41 15.53 5.53
C ASP A 43 10.35 16.98 5.04
#